data_AF-A0A380GI46-F1
#
_entry.id   AF-A0A380GI46-F1
#
_cell.length_a   1.000
_cell.length_b   1.000
_cell.length_c   1.000
_cell.angle_alpha   90.00
_cell.angle_beta   90.00
_cell.angle_gamma   90.00
#
_symmetry.space_group_name_H-M   'P 1'
#
loop_
_entity.id
_entity.type
_entity.pdbx_description
1 polymer ?
#
loop_
_entity_poly.entity_id
_entity_poly.type
_entity_poly.pdbx_seq_one_letter_code
_entity_poly.pdbx_strand_id
1 'polypeptide(L)'
;MKYCNNCGAELKPGQRVCTQCGTPVQQRSTHPTPPKKSKLPIYIIIVAVIVIIIALFTAYKIIDAQLSPTKQAEAISKDLKDQDTDSLANHLTSNGDPISKDEAKAIYKYIDETDSVDRVADELQNSAKNVKNHKLNDHTVTVGDTSLINITQDEKKWGIFKNYIFNVSTEPVSITSNENSTLSYKLNGETKQVKLKQDKTKTLDDFPIGIYDLKATQNVEDKKFKGVVHIDMSESNSADLQFKQKRFTVTIDSTYANSDTLKLYINDKEQPNFDEFDSETYGPYAPDEKVEVYATTKVEGKQFKSSVENISSPKEDEDEIDVSLSFDDDAISDYEDKILEKETNSESEDDDSDSSSEEKVTRENVIDKVESYEGSALDTDNYTYKEPEKTEDGWGFSFTDKDGELAGSYTIDEDGYVTEYDEDGEEVDSGY
;
A
#
# COMPACT_ATOMS: atom_id res chain seq x y z
N MET A 1 2.49 85.37 78.21
CA MET A 1 2.35 86.81 78.52
C MET A 1 2.99 87.59 77.38
N LYS A 2 2.41 88.73 76.96
CA LYS A 2 2.97 89.54 75.86
C LYS A 2 3.63 90.78 76.46
N TYR A 3 4.76 91.20 75.90
CA TYR A 3 5.50 92.39 76.33
C TYR A 3 5.54 93.40 75.18
N CYS A 4 5.70 94.69 75.50
CA CYS A 4 5.82 95.73 74.50
C CYS A 4 7.14 95.61 73.75
N ASN A 5 7.10 95.50 72.43
CA ASN A 5 8.30 95.39 71.60
C ASN A 5 9.21 96.63 71.62
N ASN A 6 8.73 97.77 72.13
CA ASN A 6 9.50 99.01 72.18
C ASN A 6 10.18 99.24 73.55
N CYS A 7 9.50 98.96 74.67
CA CYS A 7 10.04 99.23 76.01
C CYS A 7 10.11 98.02 76.95
N GLY A 8 9.65 96.84 76.51
CA GLY A 8 9.71 95.61 77.30
C GLY A 8 8.70 95.50 78.45
N ALA A 9 7.83 96.50 78.66
CA ALA A 9 6.79 96.44 79.69
C ALA A 9 5.74 95.35 79.39
N GLU A 10 5.24 94.67 80.43
CA GLU A 10 4.21 93.65 80.29
C GLU A 10 2.88 94.25 79.81
N LEU A 11 2.23 93.61 78.84
CA LEU A 11 0.98 94.05 78.24
C LEU A 11 -0.18 93.18 78.74
N LYS A 12 -1.25 93.82 79.20
CA LYS A 12 -2.49 93.13 79.57
C LYS A 12 -3.19 92.58 78.31
N PRO A 13 -3.91 91.44 78.41
CA PRO A 13 -4.65 90.88 77.28
C PRO A 13 -5.62 91.91 76.65
N GLY A 14 -5.57 92.07 75.32
CA GLY A 14 -6.44 92.99 74.58
C GLY A 14 -5.98 94.46 74.52
N GLN A 15 -4.88 94.81 75.19
CA GLN A 15 -4.34 96.18 75.21
C GLN A 15 -3.81 96.60 73.83
N ARG A 16 -4.39 97.67 73.27
CA ARG A 16 -4.08 98.17 71.91
C ARG A 16 -2.89 99.15 71.86
N VAL A 17 -2.53 99.75 73.00
CA VAL A 17 -1.42 100.71 73.13
C VAL A 17 -0.70 100.47 74.46
N CYS A 18 0.63 100.47 74.47
CA CYS A 18 1.42 100.33 75.69
C CYS A 18 1.21 101.55 76.61
N THR A 19 0.76 101.32 77.83
CA THR A 19 0.47 102.38 78.81
C THR A 19 1.73 102.99 79.43
N GLN A 20 2.91 102.38 79.22
CA GLN A 20 4.19 102.90 79.73
C GLN A 20 4.93 103.79 78.73
N CYS A 21 4.90 103.45 77.44
CA CYS A 21 5.66 104.21 76.41
C CYS A 21 4.78 104.75 75.26
N GLY A 22 3.46 104.56 75.31
CA GLY A 22 2.52 105.08 74.31
C GLY A 22 2.56 104.39 72.95
N THR A 23 3.37 103.33 72.76
CA THR A 23 3.51 102.68 71.45
C THR A 23 2.31 101.76 71.15
N PRO A 24 1.66 101.86 69.98
CA PRO A 24 0.56 100.97 69.59
C PRO A 24 1.04 99.52 69.39
N VAL A 25 0.28 98.58 69.93
CA VAL A 25 0.57 97.15 69.90
C VAL A 25 -0.11 96.54 68.67
N GLN A 26 0.66 96.27 67.62
CA GLN A 26 0.13 95.59 66.43
C GLN A 26 -0.30 94.16 66.76
N GLN A 27 -1.61 93.90 66.72
CA GLN A 27 -2.14 92.54 66.80
C GLN A 27 -1.93 91.84 65.44
N ARG A 28 -0.90 90.99 65.33
CA ARG A 28 -0.83 90.01 64.24
C ARG A 28 -1.91 88.95 64.46
N SER A 29 -2.97 88.97 63.66
CA SER A 29 -3.94 87.88 63.56
C SER A 29 -3.27 86.67 62.93
N THR A 30 -2.99 85.64 63.72
CA THR A 30 -2.57 84.32 63.23
C THR A 30 -3.83 83.53 62.85
N HIS A 31 -4.20 83.55 61.57
CA HIS A 31 -5.07 82.53 60.99
C HIS A 31 -4.21 81.35 60.50
N PRO A 32 -4.46 80.10 60.92
CA PRO A 32 -3.73 78.95 60.42
C PRO A 32 -4.12 78.69 58.96
N THR A 33 -3.13 78.68 58.07
CA THR A 33 -3.30 78.30 56.66
C THR A 33 -3.16 76.78 56.52
N PRO A 34 -4.11 76.06 55.90
CA PRO A 34 -4.05 74.61 55.74
C PRO A 34 -2.98 74.20 54.70
N PRO A 35 -2.49 72.94 54.74
CA PRO A 35 -1.38 72.48 53.92
C PRO A 35 -1.69 72.54 52.42
N LYS A 36 -0.77 73.15 51.65
CA LYS A 36 -0.86 73.38 50.21
C LYS A 36 -0.72 72.04 49.47
N LYS A 37 -1.85 71.36 49.19
CA LYS A 37 -1.91 70.29 48.17
C LYS A 37 -1.39 70.86 46.85
N SER A 38 -0.31 70.31 46.30
CA SER A 38 0.18 70.68 44.97
C SER A 38 -0.89 70.28 43.95
N LYS A 39 -1.72 71.24 43.54
CA LYS A 39 -2.68 71.04 42.46
C LYS A 39 -1.86 71.02 41.16
N LEU A 40 -1.48 69.83 40.70
CA LEU A 40 -1.06 69.68 39.30
C LEU A 40 -2.20 70.27 38.47
N PRO A 41 -1.92 71.22 37.56
CA PRO A 41 -3.00 71.96 36.96
C PRO A 41 -3.81 71.00 36.06
N ILE A 42 -5.12 70.99 36.25
CA ILE A 42 -6.04 70.01 35.67
C ILE A 42 -5.90 69.89 34.15
N TYR A 43 -5.47 70.96 33.46
CA TYR A 43 -5.20 70.93 32.02
C TYR A 43 -4.05 69.99 31.61
N ILE A 44 -3.02 69.79 32.44
CA ILE A 44 -1.92 68.85 32.14
C ILE A 44 -2.44 67.42 32.18
N ILE A 45 -3.33 67.11 33.14
CA ILE A 45 -3.99 65.80 33.24
C ILE A 45 -4.92 65.60 32.04
N ILE A 46 -5.70 66.62 31.65
CA ILE A 46 -6.59 66.54 30.46
C ILE A 46 -5.78 66.35 29.18
N VAL A 47 -4.70 67.10 28.97
CA VAL A 47 -3.84 66.95 27.78
C VAL A 47 -3.19 65.57 27.76
N ALA A 48 -2.69 65.08 28.89
CA ALA A 48 -2.13 63.73 29.00
C ALA A 48 -3.20 62.65 28.66
N VAL A 49 -4.43 62.80 29.15
CA VAL A 49 -5.55 61.89 28.85
C VAL A 49 -5.91 61.93 27.37
N ILE A 50 -5.96 63.11 26.73
CA ILE A 50 -6.24 63.23 25.29
C ILE A 50 -5.15 62.55 24.47
N VAL A 51 -3.87 62.74 24.81
CA VAL A 51 -2.75 62.09 24.13
C VAL A 51 -2.86 60.56 24.25
N ILE A 52 -3.21 60.04 25.43
CA ILE A 52 -3.46 58.61 25.64
C ILE A 52 -4.63 58.11 24.79
N ILE A 53 -5.75 58.85 24.72
CA ILE A 53 -6.91 58.47 23.91
C ILE A 53 -6.55 58.43 22.41
N ILE A 54 -5.77 59.40 21.92
CA ILE A 54 -5.29 59.41 20.52
C ILE A 54 -4.37 58.20 20.27
N ALA A 55 -3.46 57.90 21.19
CA ALA A 55 -2.60 56.72 21.10
C ALA A 55 -3.41 55.41 21.10
N LEU A 56 -4.44 55.30 21.94
CA LEU A 56 -5.35 54.14 21.97
C LEU A 56 -6.19 54.05 20.70
N PHE A 57 -6.68 55.16 20.16
CA PHE A 57 -7.45 55.18 18.91
C PHE A 57 -6.60 54.80 17.70
N THR A 58 -5.36 55.28 17.63
CA THR A 58 -4.41 54.89 16.58
C THR A 58 -4.05 53.41 16.68
N ALA A 59 -3.75 52.90 17.87
CA ALA A 59 -3.52 51.48 18.09
C ALA A 59 -4.75 50.62 17.71
N TYR A 60 -5.96 51.06 18.11
CA TYR A 60 -7.21 50.42 17.73
C TYR A 60 -7.37 50.32 16.21
N LYS A 61 -7.10 51.41 15.47
CA LYS A 61 -7.18 51.41 14.01
C LYS A 61 -6.18 50.48 13.33
N ILE A 62 -4.98 50.33 13.89
CA ILE A 62 -3.96 49.41 13.37
C ILE A 62 -4.42 47.96 13.55
N ILE A 63 -4.90 47.62 14.75
CA ILE A 63 -5.37 46.26 15.07
C ILE A 63 -6.61 45.91 14.23
N ASP A 64 -7.58 46.83 14.12
CA ASP A 64 -8.77 46.68 13.29
C ASP A 64 -8.43 46.48 11.80
N ALA A 65 -7.40 47.18 11.30
CA ALA A 65 -6.92 46.99 9.94
C ALA A 65 -6.28 45.60 9.73
N GLN A 66 -5.45 45.12 10.67
CA GLN A 66 -4.83 43.80 10.58
C GLN A 66 -5.84 42.66 10.65
N LEU A 67 -6.89 42.82 11.46
CA LEU A 67 -7.96 41.82 11.59
C LEU A 67 -9.00 41.90 10.47
N SER A 68 -8.86 42.83 9.52
CA SER A 68 -9.76 42.94 8.36
C SER A 68 -9.62 41.73 7.43
N PRO A 69 -10.71 41.27 6.78
CA PRO A 69 -10.66 40.09 5.92
C PRO A 69 -9.72 40.33 4.73
N THR A 70 -9.62 41.57 4.27
CA THR A 70 -8.71 41.96 3.18
C THR A 70 -7.23 41.82 3.55
N LYS A 71 -6.84 42.10 4.79
CA LYS A 71 -5.44 41.98 5.21
C LYS A 71 -5.03 40.54 5.49
N GLN A 72 -5.95 39.76 6.04
CA GLN A 72 -5.76 38.32 6.23
C GLN A 72 -5.67 37.58 4.88
N ALA A 73 -6.59 37.88 3.95
CA ALA A 73 -6.53 37.33 2.59
C ALA A 73 -5.23 37.71 1.87
N GLU A 74 -4.76 38.96 2.00
CA GLU A 74 -3.47 39.39 1.42
C GLU A 74 -2.29 38.58 1.97
N ALA A 75 -2.30 38.23 3.27
CA ALA A 75 -1.28 37.38 3.86
C ALA A 75 -1.35 35.95 3.30
N ILE A 76 -2.54 35.33 3.27
CA ILE A 76 -2.73 33.97 2.71
C ILE A 76 -2.34 33.94 1.23
N SER A 77 -2.79 34.91 0.43
CA SER A 77 -2.43 35.02 -0.99
C SER A 77 -0.93 35.13 -1.20
N LYS A 78 -0.23 35.86 -0.31
CA LYS A 78 1.22 35.96 -0.36
C LYS A 78 1.87 34.63 -0.01
N ASP A 79 1.43 33.97 1.05
CA ASP A 79 1.96 32.67 1.47
C ASP A 79 1.77 31.62 0.37
N LEU A 80 0.63 31.63 -0.32
CA LEU A 80 0.38 30.79 -1.50
C LEU A 80 1.37 31.12 -2.62
N LYS A 81 1.50 32.38 -3.03
CA LYS A 81 2.40 32.77 -4.14
C LYS A 81 3.88 32.54 -3.84
N ASP A 82 4.27 32.68 -2.59
CA ASP A 82 5.65 32.46 -2.12
C ASP A 82 5.91 30.99 -1.77
N GLN A 83 4.91 30.10 -1.89
CA GLN A 83 4.96 28.69 -1.47
C GLN A 83 5.35 28.52 0.02
N ASP A 84 5.03 29.50 0.87
CA ASP A 84 5.32 29.48 2.30
C ASP A 84 4.22 28.72 3.06
N THR A 85 4.21 27.40 2.92
CA THR A 85 3.22 26.52 3.56
C THR A 85 3.27 26.58 5.09
N ASP A 86 4.43 26.93 5.66
CA ASP A 86 4.61 27.06 7.10
C ASP A 86 3.90 28.31 7.64
N SER A 87 3.98 29.43 6.92
CA SER A 87 3.19 30.63 7.22
C SER A 87 1.72 30.42 6.92
N LEU A 88 1.39 29.76 5.80
CA LEU A 88 0.03 29.42 5.39
C LEU A 88 -0.75 28.68 6.48
N ALA A 89 -0.10 27.72 7.15
CA ALA A 89 -0.69 26.96 8.25
C ALA A 89 -1.19 27.84 9.40
N ASN A 90 -0.60 29.03 9.61
CA ASN A 90 -1.00 29.95 10.68
C ASN A 90 -2.20 30.82 10.30
N HIS A 91 -2.59 30.84 9.02
CA HIS A 91 -3.64 31.72 8.50
C HIS A 91 -4.90 30.97 8.06
N LEU A 92 -4.84 29.64 7.96
CA LEU A 92 -5.97 28.78 7.61
C LEU A 92 -6.47 27.97 8.80
N THR A 93 -7.74 27.61 8.75
CA THR A 93 -8.37 26.69 9.69
C THR A 93 -9.09 25.57 8.94
N SER A 94 -9.40 24.50 9.66
CA SER A 94 -10.34 23.47 9.22
C SER A 94 -11.27 23.16 10.38
N ASN A 95 -12.58 23.11 10.10
CA ASN A 95 -13.64 23.00 11.12
C ASN A 95 -13.50 24.00 12.30
N GLY A 96 -12.94 25.18 12.04
CA GLY A 96 -12.69 26.22 13.04
C GLY A 96 -11.40 26.07 13.85
N ASP A 97 -10.68 24.96 13.71
CA ASP A 97 -9.39 24.71 14.37
C ASP A 97 -8.20 25.06 13.45
N PRO A 98 -7.05 25.50 13.99
CA PRO A 98 -5.86 25.74 13.18
C PRO A 98 -5.40 24.47 12.47
N ILE A 99 -5.03 24.59 11.19
CA ILE A 99 -4.45 23.46 10.45
C ILE A 99 -2.98 23.23 10.82
N SER A 100 -2.52 22.00 10.63
CA SER A 100 -1.13 21.62 10.77
C SER A 100 -0.29 22.04 9.55
N LYS A 101 1.04 22.06 9.71
CA LYS A 101 1.98 22.32 8.61
C LYS A 101 1.87 21.29 7.48
N ASP A 102 1.58 20.04 7.81
CA ASP A 102 1.46 18.97 6.83
C ASP A 102 0.13 19.12 6.04
N GLU A 103 -0.96 19.53 6.70
CA GLU A 103 -2.20 19.89 6.00
C GLU A 103 -2.02 21.10 5.08
N ALA A 104 -1.32 22.14 5.53
CA ALA A 104 -1.06 23.31 4.68
C ALA A 104 -0.27 22.97 3.42
N LYS A 105 0.69 22.03 3.51
CA LYS A 105 1.41 21.50 2.35
C LYS A 105 0.48 20.71 1.42
N ALA A 106 -0.39 19.87 1.98
CA ALA A 106 -1.34 19.08 1.22
C ALA A 106 -2.34 19.96 0.45
N ILE A 107 -2.85 21.02 1.09
CA ILE A 107 -3.73 22.02 0.48
C ILE A 107 -3.00 22.75 -0.66
N TYR A 108 -1.76 23.20 -0.43
CA TYR A 108 -0.97 23.84 -1.47
C TYR A 108 -0.78 22.91 -2.68
N LYS A 109 -0.38 21.65 -2.44
CA LYS A 109 -0.18 20.64 -3.49
C LYS A 109 -1.46 20.43 -4.30
N TYR A 110 -2.61 20.31 -3.63
CA TYR A 110 -3.90 20.22 -4.30
C TYR A 110 -4.16 21.42 -5.21
N ILE A 111 -3.98 22.65 -4.73
CA ILE A 111 -4.18 23.86 -5.53
C ILE A 111 -3.27 23.88 -6.75
N ASP A 112 -1.98 23.56 -6.57
CA ASP A 112 -0.95 23.62 -7.61
C ASP A 112 -1.17 22.57 -8.72
N GLU A 113 -1.70 21.40 -8.36
CA GLU A 113 -1.97 20.30 -9.31
C GLU A 113 -3.32 20.43 -10.02
N THR A 114 -4.33 21.00 -9.35
CA THR A 114 -5.69 21.12 -9.91
C THR A 114 -5.99 22.46 -10.56
N ASP A 115 -5.21 23.51 -10.25
CA ASP A 115 -5.44 24.87 -10.72
C ASP A 115 -4.19 25.76 -10.66
N SER A 116 -4.35 27.06 -10.88
CA SER A 116 -3.30 28.05 -10.70
C SER A 116 -3.32 28.64 -9.30
N VAL A 117 -2.21 28.49 -8.59
CA VAL A 117 -1.95 29.15 -7.29
C VAL A 117 -2.22 30.66 -7.36
N ASP A 118 -1.79 31.32 -8.43
CA ASP A 118 -2.01 32.75 -8.65
C ASP A 118 -3.51 33.09 -8.77
N ARG A 119 -4.27 32.27 -9.52
CA ARG A 119 -5.72 32.45 -9.70
C ARG A 119 -6.44 32.34 -8.37
N VAL A 120 -6.15 31.30 -7.59
CA VAL A 120 -6.76 31.07 -6.28
C VAL A 120 -6.39 32.19 -5.30
N ALA A 121 -5.12 32.60 -5.28
CA ALA A 121 -4.65 33.69 -4.46
C ALA A 121 -5.35 35.02 -4.81
N ASP A 122 -5.55 35.33 -6.09
CA ASP A 122 -6.24 36.54 -6.53
C ASP A 122 -7.75 36.49 -6.24
N GLU A 123 -8.37 35.32 -6.42
CA GLU A 123 -9.77 35.07 -6.06
C GLU A 123 -9.99 35.30 -4.57
N LEU A 124 -9.13 34.77 -3.71
CA LEU A 124 -9.19 34.98 -2.26
C LEU A 124 -9.21 36.48 -1.88
N GLN A 125 -8.39 37.30 -2.54
CA GLN A 125 -8.39 38.75 -2.31
C GLN A 125 -9.70 39.39 -2.78
N ASN A 126 -10.22 38.97 -3.92
CA ASN A 126 -11.47 39.51 -4.47
C ASN A 126 -12.68 39.11 -3.60
N SER A 127 -12.71 37.86 -3.15
CA SER A 127 -13.67 37.33 -2.18
C SER A 127 -13.65 38.13 -0.88
N ALA A 128 -12.47 38.38 -0.31
CA ALA A 128 -12.34 39.20 0.89
C ALA A 128 -12.77 40.67 0.69
N LYS A 129 -12.49 41.26 -0.48
CA LYS A 129 -13.01 42.60 -0.84
C LYS A 129 -14.53 42.60 -0.92
N ASN A 130 -15.14 41.54 -1.48
CA ASN A 130 -16.59 41.41 -1.58
C ASN A 130 -17.23 41.29 -0.19
N VAL A 131 -16.69 40.44 0.69
CA VAL A 131 -17.11 40.33 2.10
C VAL A 131 -17.08 41.70 2.78
N LYS A 132 -15.98 42.45 2.61
CA LYS A 132 -15.82 43.78 3.22
C LYS A 132 -16.76 44.83 2.64
N ASN A 133 -16.86 44.94 1.33
CA ASN A 133 -17.57 46.02 0.63
C ASN A 133 -19.10 45.82 0.69
N HIS A 134 -19.56 44.59 0.54
CA HIS A 134 -20.99 44.25 0.53
C HIS A 134 -21.50 43.81 1.91
N LYS A 135 -20.63 43.77 2.93
CA LYS A 135 -20.95 43.32 4.30
C LYS A 135 -21.57 41.92 4.32
N LEU A 136 -21.04 41.03 3.47
CA LEU A 136 -21.45 39.63 3.47
C LEU A 136 -20.94 38.95 4.74
N ASN A 137 -21.68 37.94 5.19
CA ASN A 137 -21.26 37.12 6.33
C ASN A 137 -20.25 36.05 5.89
N ASP A 138 -20.34 35.61 4.63
CA ASP A 138 -19.47 34.61 4.04
C ASP A 138 -19.16 34.85 2.55
N HIS A 139 -18.12 34.18 2.06
CA HIS A 139 -17.87 33.96 0.64
C HIS A 139 -16.94 32.76 0.45
N THR A 140 -17.15 31.99 -0.62
CA THR A 140 -16.38 30.77 -0.93
C THR A 140 -15.43 31.03 -2.08
N VAL A 141 -14.20 30.52 -1.97
CA VAL A 141 -13.23 30.41 -3.05
C VAL A 141 -13.25 28.98 -3.56
N THR A 142 -13.30 28.81 -4.88
CA THR A 142 -13.36 27.48 -5.50
C THR A 142 -12.09 27.14 -6.28
N VAL A 143 -11.84 25.83 -6.42
CA VAL A 143 -10.87 25.25 -7.32
C VAL A 143 -11.63 24.29 -8.24
N GLY A 144 -11.66 24.60 -9.53
CA GLY A 144 -12.67 24.02 -10.43
C GLY A 144 -14.09 24.23 -9.86
N ASP A 145 -14.82 23.13 -9.71
CA ASP A 145 -16.16 23.10 -9.11
C ASP A 145 -16.15 22.84 -7.58
N THR A 146 -14.98 22.65 -6.98
CA THR A 146 -14.82 22.28 -5.58
C THR A 146 -14.72 23.53 -4.70
N SER A 147 -15.52 23.58 -3.63
CA SER A 147 -15.46 24.64 -2.62
C SER A 147 -14.24 24.45 -1.73
N LEU A 148 -13.20 25.28 -1.88
CA LEU A 148 -11.94 25.10 -1.17
C LEU A 148 -11.88 25.88 0.15
N ILE A 149 -12.02 27.22 0.11
CA ILE A 149 -11.89 28.09 1.30
C ILE A 149 -13.17 28.89 1.49
N ASN A 150 -13.78 28.76 2.67
CA ASN A 150 -14.89 29.58 3.11
C ASN A 150 -14.38 30.69 4.02
N ILE A 151 -14.56 31.95 3.61
CA ILE A 151 -14.30 33.13 4.44
C ILE A 151 -15.54 33.40 5.25
N THR A 152 -15.48 33.32 6.58
CA THR A 152 -16.62 33.58 7.47
C THR A 152 -16.28 34.65 8.50
N GLN A 153 -17.23 35.53 8.81
CA GLN A 153 -17.08 36.44 9.95
C GLN A 153 -17.34 35.67 11.25
N ASP A 154 -16.29 35.53 12.05
CA ASP A 154 -16.32 34.84 13.35
C ASP A 154 -16.72 35.80 14.49
N GLU A 155 -16.84 35.28 15.71
CA GLU A 155 -17.05 36.06 16.91
C GLU A 155 -15.98 37.15 17.09
N LYS A 156 -16.36 38.22 17.80
CA LYS A 156 -15.46 39.36 17.98
C LYS A 156 -14.24 38.95 18.80
N LYS A 157 -13.04 39.09 18.22
CA LYS A 157 -11.78 38.95 18.94
C LYS A 157 -11.71 39.99 20.07
N TRP A 158 -11.54 39.50 21.29
CA TRP A 158 -11.56 40.28 22.54
C TRP A 158 -12.84 41.11 22.75
N GLY A 159 -13.97 40.71 22.14
CA GLY A 159 -15.27 41.37 22.28
C GLY A 159 -15.44 42.69 21.51
N ILE A 160 -14.39 43.20 20.86
CA ILE A 160 -14.42 44.53 20.20
C ILE A 160 -13.96 44.53 18.75
N PHE A 161 -13.08 43.62 18.33
CA PHE A 161 -12.58 43.56 16.96
C PHE A 161 -13.34 42.49 16.17
N LYS A 162 -13.69 42.79 14.92
CA LYS A 162 -14.20 41.74 14.03
C LYS A 162 -13.09 40.73 13.78
N ASN A 163 -13.43 39.45 13.80
CA ASN A 163 -12.55 38.38 13.40
C ASN A 163 -13.11 37.72 12.13
N TYR A 164 -12.23 37.20 11.30
CA TYR A 164 -12.60 36.43 10.13
C TYR A 164 -11.77 35.15 10.14
N ILE A 165 -12.41 34.06 9.74
CA ILE A 165 -11.80 32.74 9.65
C ILE A 165 -11.80 32.34 8.18
N PHE A 166 -10.70 31.75 7.73
CA PHE A 166 -10.52 31.21 6.40
C PHE A 166 -10.51 29.68 6.53
N ASN A 167 -11.70 29.10 6.44
CA ASN A 167 -11.91 27.70 6.74
C ASN A 167 -11.85 26.86 5.46
N VAL A 168 -10.87 25.96 5.40
CA VAL A 168 -10.74 24.96 4.33
C VAL A 168 -11.86 23.94 4.50
N SER A 169 -12.54 23.60 3.40
CA SER A 169 -13.57 22.55 3.41
C SER A 169 -12.93 21.19 3.67
N THR A 170 -13.69 20.28 4.27
CA THR A 170 -13.26 18.91 4.56
C THR A 170 -14.11 17.91 3.82
N GLU A 171 -13.52 16.78 3.43
CA GLU A 171 -14.23 15.64 2.87
C GLU A 171 -13.91 14.35 3.64
N PRO A 172 -14.87 13.41 3.73
CA PRO A 172 -14.64 12.11 4.33
C PRO A 172 -13.75 11.27 3.41
N VAL A 173 -12.58 10.84 3.91
CA VAL A 173 -11.68 9.95 3.16
C VAL A 173 -11.97 8.50 3.54
N SER A 174 -12.14 7.65 2.53
CA SER A 174 -12.43 6.23 2.71
C SER A 174 -11.28 5.35 2.24
N ILE A 175 -11.20 4.15 2.80
CA ILE A 175 -10.20 3.16 2.42
C ILE A 175 -10.84 1.79 2.27
N THR A 176 -10.41 1.03 1.27
CA THR A 176 -10.74 -0.40 1.13
C THR A 176 -9.44 -1.19 1.25
N SER A 177 -9.42 -2.14 2.18
CA SER A 177 -8.24 -2.98 2.44
C SER A 177 -8.42 -4.33 1.78
N ASN A 178 -7.39 -4.85 1.13
CA ASN A 178 -7.34 -6.22 0.59
C ASN A 178 -7.11 -7.29 1.68
N GLU A 179 -6.81 -6.88 2.91
CA GLU A 179 -6.55 -7.80 4.01
C GLU A 179 -7.04 -7.27 5.38
N ASN A 180 -7.13 -8.16 6.36
CA ASN A 180 -7.39 -7.76 7.74
C ASN A 180 -6.14 -7.15 8.37
N SER A 181 -6.22 -5.90 8.83
CA SER A 181 -5.06 -5.20 9.38
C SER A 181 -5.45 -4.14 10.40
N THR A 182 -4.46 -3.62 11.14
CA THR A 182 -4.61 -2.41 11.96
C THR A 182 -3.70 -1.33 11.41
N LEU A 183 -4.31 -0.28 10.85
CA LEU A 183 -3.62 0.89 10.34
C LEU A 183 -3.45 1.92 11.45
N SER A 184 -2.27 2.51 11.55
CA SER A 184 -1.99 3.66 12.41
C SER A 184 -1.33 4.76 11.58
N TYR A 185 -1.89 5.96 11.60
CA TYR A 185 -1.37 7.11 10.86
C TYR A 185 -1.40 8.36 11.73
N LYS A 186 -0.60 9.36 11.35
CA LYS A 186 -0.59 10.65 12.04
C LYS A 186 -1.42 11.68 11.27
N LEU A 187 -2.36 12.30 11.98
CA LEU A 187 -3.14 13.44 11.50
C LEU A 187 -3.15 14.47 12.63
N ASN A 188 -2.74 15.71 12.33
CA ASN A 188 -2.76 16.84 13.27
C ASN A 188 -1.94 16.61 14.54
N GLY A 189 -0.82 15.92 14.40
CA GLY A 189 0.06 15.55 15.51
C GLY A 189 -0.49 14.42 16.39
N GLU A 190 -1.75 14.02 16.20
CA GLU A 190 -2.38 12.89 16.87
C GLU A 190 -2.13 11.60 16.08
N THR A 191 -1.92 10.51 16.80
CA THR A 191 -1.85 9.18 16.19
C THR A 191 -3.24 8.57 16.20
N LYS A 192 -3.83 8.38 15.02
CA LYS A 192 -5.08 7.66 14.83
C LYS A 192 -4.80 6.17 14.61
N GLN A 193 -5.75 5.32 15.00
CA GLN A 193 -5.71 3.88 14.75
C GLN A 193 -7.04 3.38 14.24
N VAL A 194 -7.00 2.59 13.17
CA VAL A 194 -8.18 2.08 12.48
C VAL A 194 -7.97 0.60 12.18
N LYS A 195 -8.87 -0.25 12.68
CA LYS A 195 -8.96 -1.65 12.25
C LYS A 195 -9.63 -1.74 10.88
N LEU A 196 -8.96 -2.37 9.94
CA LEU A 196 -9.42 -2.63 8.58
C LEU A 196 -9.81 -4.10 8.45
N LYS A 197 -10.82 -4.36 7.60
CA LYS A 197 -11.25 -5.70 7.25
C LYS A 197 -11.06 -5.89 5.76
N GLN A 198 -10.68 -7.09 5.38
CA GLN A 198 -10.56 -7.49 3.98
C GLN A 198 -11.86 -7.21 3.22
N ASP A 199 -11.72 -6.58 2.05
CA ASP A 199 -12.77 -6.24 1.09
C ASP A 199 -13.93 -5.42 1.69
N LYS A 200 -13.61 -4.62 2.73
CA LYS A 200 -14.57 -3.70 3.36
C LYS A 200 -14.04 -2.28 3.33
N THR A 201 -14.87 -1.40 2.79
CA THR A 201 -14.65 0.04 2.85
C THR A 201 -14.87 0.57 4.27
N LYS A 202 -14.00 1.47 4.71
CA LYS A 202 -14.08 2.15 5.99
C LYS A 202 -13.66 3.60 5.84
N THR A 203 -14.40 4.51 6.46
CA THR A 203 -14.01 5.91 6.57
C THR A 203 -12.85 6.06 7.56
N LEU A 204 -11.80 6.77 7.16
CA LEU A 204 -10.62 7.05 7.99
C LEU A 204 -10.88 8.22 8.94
N ASP A 205 -11.21 9.39 8.38
CA ASP A 205 -11.54 10.64 9.07
C ASP A 205 -12.09 11.65 8.03
N ASP A 206 -12.51 12.83 8.49
CA ASP A 206 -12.75 13.98 7.62
C ASP A 206 -11.44 14.77 7.48
N PHE A 207 -10.94 14.89 6.24
CA PHE A 207 -9.68 15.58 5.94
C PHE A 207 -9.97 16.93 5.30
N PRO A 208 -9.22 18.01 5.63
CA PRO A 208 -9.21 19.18 4.77
C PRO A 208 -8.90 18.77 3.32
N ILE A 209 -9.45 19.48 2.34
CA ILE A 209 -9.16 19.18 0.94
C ILE A 209 -7.65 19.34 0.70
N GLY A 210 -7.01 18.29 0.17
CA GLY A 210 -5.57 18.27 -0.03
C GLY A 210 -5.08 16.99 -0.66
N ILE A 211 -3.79 16.98 -1.02
CA ILE A 211 -3.07 15.79 -1.48
C ILE A 211 -2.05 15.41 -0.39
N TYR A 212 -2.23 14.25 0.24
CA TYR A 212 -1.55 13.85 1.47
C TYR A 212 -0.65 12.63 1.29
N ASP A 213 0.52 12.69 1.92
CA ASP A 213 1.40 11.54 2.18
C ASP A 213 1.58 11.36 3.69
N LEU A 214 0.63 10.67 4.32
CA LEU A 214 0.62 10.51 5.77
C LEU A 214 1.54 9.36 6.18
N LYS A 215 2.54 9.67 7.01
CA LYS A 215 3.39 8.63 7.62
C LYS A 215 2.53 7.67 8.44
N ALA A 216 2.61 6.39 8.09
CA ALA A 216 1.76 5.37 8.65
C ALA A 216 2.51 4.09 9.00
N THR A 217 1.83 3.25 9.76
CA THR A 217 2.25 1.90 10.09
C THR A 217 1.05 0.98 9.99
N GLN A 218 1.20 -0.11 9.25
CA GLN A 218 0.21 -1.16 9.13
C GLN A 218 0.70 -2.39 9.89
N ASN A 219 -0.15 -2.91 10.78
CA ASN A 219 0.08 -4.21 11.39
C ASN A 219 -0.82 -5.23 10.70
N VAL A 220 -0.21 -6.23 10.08
CA VAL A 220 -0.87 -7.40 9.49
C VAL A 220 -0.43 -8.60 10.31
N GLU A 221 -1.37 -9.32 10.89
CA GLU A 221 -1.08 -10.38 11.87
C GLU A 221 -0.14 -9.87 12.99
N ASP A 222 1.05 -10.48 13.14
CA ASP A 222 2.08 -10.09 14.11
C ASP A 222 3.22 -9.26 13.48
N LYS A 223 3.12 -8.91 12.19
CA LYS A 223 4.13 -8.15 11.45
C LYS A 223 3.74 -6.68 11.32
N LYS A 224 4.76 -5.81 11.31
CA LYS A 224 4.61 -4.36 11.33
C LYS A 224 5.35 -3.71 10.16
N PHE A 225 4.61 -3.05 9.29
CA PHE A 225 5.11 -2.42 8.06
C PHE A 225 5.03 -0.91 8.17
N LYS A 226 6.12 -0.21 7.82
CA LYS A 226 6.15 1.25 7.75
C LYS A 226 5.93 1.68 6.31
N GLY A 227 5.13 2.72 6.12
CA GLY A 227 4.76 3.19 4.79
C GLY A 227 4.00 4.51 4.87
N VAL A 228 3.23 4.76 3.82
CA VAL A 228 2.46 5.99 3.64
C VAL A 228 1.01 5.62 3.36
N VAL A 229 0.09 6.41 3.92
CA VAL A 229 -1.29 6.48 3.44
C VAL A 229 -1.33 7.66 2.48
N HIS A 230 -1.42 7.34 1.18
CA HIS A 230 -1.52 8.33 0.12
C HIS A 230 -2.98 8.69 -0.09
N ILE A 231 -3.29 9.98 -0.21
CA ILE A 231 -4.64 10.47 -0.47
C ILE A 231 -4.53 11.56 -1.52
N ASP A 232 -5.14 11.35 -2.69
CA ASP A 232 -5.19 12.34 -3.75
C ASP A 232 -6.64 12.75 -4.04
N MET A 233 -7.06 13.82 -3.37
CA MET A 233 -8.42 14.36 -3.50
C MET A 233 -8.66 15.09 -4.83
N SER A 234 -7.65 15.24 -5.69
CA SER A 234 -7.85 15.69 -7.08
C SER A 234 -8.47 14.60 -7.94
N GLU A 235 -8.17 13.34 -7.63
CA GLU A 235 -8.67 12.16 -8.32
C GLU A 235 -9.88 11.56 -7.60
N SER A 236 -9.77 11.34 -6.28
CA SER A 236 -10.83 10.71 -5.49
C SER A 236 -10.70 10.94 -3.97
N ASN A 237 -11.79 10.81 -3.23
CA ASN A 237 -11.77 10.84 -1.75
C ASN A 237 -11.42 9.46 -1.15
N SER A 238 -10.54 8.70 -1.80
CA SER A 238 -10.03 7.42 -1.29
C SER A 238 -8.55 7.47 -0.92
N ALA A 239 -8.18 6.64 0.04
CA ALA A 239 -6.82 6.48 0.50
C ALA A 239 -6.21 5.18 -0.02
N ASP A 240 -4.98 5.27 -0.51
CA ASP A 240 -4.16 4.16 -0.97
C ASP A 240 -3.06 3.83 0.03
N LEU A 241 -2.86 2.53 0.28
CA LEU A 241 -1.87 2.04 1.22
C LEU A 241 -0.56 1.70 0.51
N GLN A 242 0.45 2.56 0.68
CA GLN A 242 1.77 2.39 0.10
C GLN A 242 2.75 1.87 1.15
N PHE A 243 2.69 0.56 1.43
CA PHE A 243 3.61 -0.12 2.34
C PHE A 243 4.58 -1.00 1.56
N LYS A 244 5.88 -0.82 1.84
CA LYS A 244 6.90 -1.72 1.31
C LYS A 244 6.76 -3.08 1.99
N GLN A 245 6.24 -4.05 1.25
CA GLN A 245 6.04 -5.43 1.68
C GLN A 245 6.36 -6.36 0.52
N LYS A 246 6.94 -7.54 0.80
CA LYS A 246 7.07 -8.57 -0.23
C LYS A 246 5.78 -9.37 -0.27
N ARG A 247 5.20 -9.42 -1.46
CA ARG A 247 4.14 -10.36 -1.84
C ARG A 247 4.60 -11.05 -3.11
N PHE A 248 4.28 -12.32 -3.25
CA PHE A 248 4.69 -13.09 -4.41
C PHE A 248 3.71 -14.22 -4.71
N THR A 249 3.53 -14.53 -5.99
CA THR A 249 2.95 -15.78 -6.45
C THR A 249 4.06 -16.76 -6.83
N VAL A 250 3.70 -18.04 -6.88
CA VAL A 250 4.62 -19.10 -7.26
C VAL A 250 4.10 -19.78 -8.52
N THR A 251 4.99 -19.98 -9.48
CA THR A 251 4.75 -20.79 -10.67
C THR A 251 5.76 -21.93 -10.72
N ILE A 252 5.30 -23.11 -11.10
CA ILE A 252 6.13 -24.30 -11.22
C ILE A 252 6.52 -24.47 -12.69
N ASP A 253 7.82 -24.51 -12.94
CA ASP A 253 8.39 -24.76 -14.26
C ASP A 253 8.89 -26.20 -14.31
N SER A 254 8.00 -27.11 -14.71
CA SER A 254 8.29 -28.54 -14.89
C SER A 254 7.18 -29.21 -15.70
N THR A 255 7.54 -30.12 -16.59
CA THR A 255 6.57 -31.01 -17.27
C THR A 255 6.45 -32.39 -16.63
N TYR A 256 7.37 -32.75 -15.73
CA TYR A 256 7.44 -34.07 -15.09
C TYR A 256 7.13 -34.05 -13.59
N ALA A 257 6.96 -32.87 -13.00
CA ALA A 257 6.54 -32.77 -11.61
C ALA A 257 5.13 -33.36 -11.43
N ASN A 258 4.97 -34.23 -10.44
CA ASN A 258 3.68 -34.78 -10.08
C ASN A 258 2.92 -33.80 -9.16
N SER A 259 1.85 -33.20 -9.69
CA SER A 259 0.97 -32.24 -9.00
C SER A 259 0.39 -32.79 -7.70
N ASP A 260 0.00 -34.08 -7.64
CA ASP A 260 -0.64 -34.69 -6.47
C ASP A 260 0.28 -34.77 -5.24
N THR A 261 1.60 -34.72 -5.48
CA THR A 261 2.61 -34.85 -4.43
C THR A 261 3.41 -33.56 -4.22
N LEU A 262 3.04 -32.52 -4.97
CA LEU A 262 3.70 -31.24 -4.99
C LEU A 262 3.47 -30.51 -3.67
N LYS A 263 4.55 -29.97 -3.12
CA LYS A 263 4.56 -29.26 -1.84
C LYS A 263 5.42 -28.03 -1.96
N LEU A 264 4.83 -26.87 -1.67
CA LEU A 264 5.54 -25.60 -1.58
C LEU A 264 6.11 -25.40 -0.18
N TYR A 265 7.33 -24.89 -0.10
CA TYR A 265 7.99 -24.52 1.14
C TYR A 265 8.41 -23.06 1.09
N ILE A 266 8.05 -22.32 2.15
CA ILE A 266 8.50 -20.95 2.36
C ILE A 266 9.24 -20.91 3.70
N ASN A 267 10.52 -20.52 3.70
CA ASN A 267 11.39 -20.53 4.88
C ASN A 267 11.34 -21.87 5.64
N ASP A 268 11.53 -22.97 4.90
CA ASP A 268 11.49 -24.37 5.38
C ASP A 268 10.13 -24.82 5.97
N LYS A 269 9.07 -24.04 5.82
CA LYS A 269 7.72 -24.40 6.27
C LYS A 269 6.85 -24.79 5.06
N GLU A 270 6.32 -26.01 5.10
CA GLU A 270 5.36 -26.51 4.11
C GLU A 270 4.10 -25.65 4.12
N GLN A 271 3.68 -25.16 2.96
CA GLN A 271 2.44 -24.42 2.78
C GLN A 271 1.27 -25.41 2.60
N PRO A 272 0.22 -25.32 3.42
CA PRO A 272 -0.91 -26.23 3.33
C PRO A 272 -1.75 -25.93 2.08
N ASN A 273 -2.23 -26.97 1.41
CA ASN A 273 -3.13 -26.88 0.25
C ASN A 273 -2.58 -26.05 -0.91
N PHE A 274 -1.26 -26.09 -1.14
CA PHE A 274 -0.69 -25.51 -2.35
C PHE A 274 -1.28 -26.19 -3.59
N ASP A 275 -1.82 -25.40 -4.50
CA ASP A 275 -2.31 -25.81 -5.81
C ASP A 275 -1.58 -24.96 -6.86
N GLU A 276 -0.84 -25.63 -7.76
CA GLU A 276 -0.04 -24.95 -8.79
C GLU A 276 -0.89 -24.29 -9.88
N PHE A 277 -2.18 -24.62 -9.96
CA PHE A 277 -3.12 -24.01 -10.90
C PHE A 277 -3.82 -22.76 -10.32
N ASP A 278 -3.73 -22.56 -9.00
CA ASP A 278 -4.27 -21.38 -8.33
C ASP A 278 -3.21 -20.27 -8.20
N SER A 279 -3.63 -19.04 -8.51
CA SER A 279 -2.79 -17.84 -8.32
C SER A 279 -2.89 -17.33 -6.89
N GLU A 280 -2.34 -18.09 -5.95
CA GLU A 280 -2.30 -17.69 -4.54
C GLU A 280 -1.14 -16.72 -4.25
N THR A 281 -1.46 -15.56 -3.67
CA THR A 281 -0.48 -14.58 -3.20
C THR A 281 0.04 -14.94 -1.81
N TYR A 282 1.34 -15.15 -1.69
CA TYR A 282 2.03 -15.36 -0.41
C TYR A 282 2.57 -14.06 0.18
N GLY A 283 2.39 -13.89 1.49
CA GLY A 283 2.85 -12.72 2.23
C GLY A 283 1.82 -12.20 3.24
N PRO A 284 2.07 -11.04 3.87
CA PRO A 284 3.20 -10.14 3.60
C PRO A 284 4.50 -10.50 4.36
N TYR A 285 5.65 -10.20 3.76
CA TYR A 285 6.97 -10.27 4.40
C TYR A 285 7.66 -8.91 4.43
N ALA A 286 8.47 -8.65 5.46
CA ALA A 286 9.17 -7.37 5.55
C ALA A 286 10.20 -7.21 4.41
N PRO A 287 10.49 -5.99 3.93
CA PRO A 287 11.45 -5.78 2.84
C PRO A 287 12.85 -6.34 3.10
N ASP A 288 13.26 -6.34 4.37
CA ASP A 288 14.54 -6.85 4.88
C ASP A 288 14.47 -8.32 5.34
N GLU A 289 13.28 -8.92 5.40
CA GLU A 289 13.12 -10.33 5.74
C GLU A 289 13.66 -11.21 4.61
N LYS A 290 14.54 -12.15 4.94
CA LYS A 290 14.97 -13.18 3.99
C LYS A 290 13.83 -14.17 3.80
N VAL A 291 13.43 -14.39 2.55
CA VAL A 291 12.37 -15.33 2.19
C VAL A 291 12.94 -16.27 1.15
N GLU A 292 13.17 -17.53 1.54
CA GLU A 292 13.55 -18.62 0.64
C GLU A 292 12.30 -19.42 0.27
N VAL A 293 12.15 -19.72 -1.01
CA VAL A 293 11.01 -20.46 -1.56
C VAL A 293 11.51 -21.59 -2.43
N TYR A 294 10.96 -22.79 -2.24
CA TYR A 294 11.23 -23.95 -3.08
C TYR A 294 10.06 -24.93 -3.02
N ALA A 295 9.97 -25.83 -3.99
CA ALA A 295 8.98 -26.89 -4.04
C ALA A 295 9.65 -28.28 -4.01
N THR A 296 8.87 -29.29 -3.60
CA THR A 296 9.25 -30.69 -3.79
C THR A 296 8.10 -31.46 -4.40
N THR A 297 8.42 -32.47 -5.20
CA THR A 297 7.45 -33.43 -5.75
C THR A 297 7.99 -34.85 -5.54
N LYS A 298 7.12 -35.86 -5.63
CA LYS A 298 7.49 -37.27 -5.64
C LYS A 298 7.08 -37.91 -6.96
N VAL A 299 8.06 -38.52 -7.60
CA VAL A 299 7.90 -39.27 -8.84
C VAL A 299 8.46 -40.67 -8.60
N GLU A 300 7.68 -41.71 -8.87
CA GLU A 300 8.05 -43.12 -8.60
C GLU A 300 8.70 -43.33 -7.22
N GLY A 301 8.06 -42.75 -6.19
CA GLY A 301 8.48 -42.83 -4.79
C GLY A 301 9.72 -42.01 -4.39
N LYS A 302 10.49 -41.46 -5.35
CA LYS A 302 11.66 -40.60 -5.09
C LYS A 302 11.25 -39.14 -5.02
N GLN A 303 11.79 -38.43 -4.05
CA GLN A 303 11.56 -37.00 -3.89
C GLN A 303 12.55 -36.19 -4.74
N PHE A 304 12.03 -35.20 -5.46
CA PHE A 304 12.78 -34.19 -6.20
C PHE A 304 12.52 -32.82 -5.59
N LYS A 305 13.50 -31.93 -5.72
CA LYS A 305 13.48 -30.56 -5.19
C LYS A 305 13.73 -29.58 -6.34
N SER A 306 12.96 -28.50 -6.39
CA SER A 306 13.14 -27.43 -7.36
C SER A 306 14.38 -26.57 -7.08
N SER A 307 14.61 -25.56 -7.91
CA SER A 307 15.43 -24.40 -7.58
C SER A 307 14.96 -23.75 -6.26
N VAL A 308 15.89 -23.10 -5.57
CA VAL A 308 15.61 -22.35 -4.34
C VAL A 308 15.74 -20.87 -4.67
N GLU A 309 14.62 -20.16 -4.64
CA GLU A 309 14.56 -18.74 -4.96
C GLU A 309 14.54 -17.88 -3.70
N ASN A 310 15.27 -16.76 -3.75
CA ASN A 310 15.27 -15.77 -2.68
C ASN A 310 14.43 -14.57 -3.10
N ILE A 311 13.35 -14.29 -2.37
CA ILE A 311 12.44 -13.21 -2.74
C ILE A 311 13.09 -11.86 -2.48
N SER A 312 13.30 -11.12 -3.56
CA SER A 312 13.85 -9.77 -3.53
C SER A 312 12.84 -8.77 -2.97
N SER A 313 13.28 -7.57 -2.63
CA SER A 313 12.34 -6.49 -2.34
C SER A 313 11.62 -6.09 -3.63
N PRO A 314 10.32 -5.75 -3.59
CA PRO A 314 9.59 -5.29 -4.77
C PRO A 314 10.26 -4.04 -5.36
N LYS A 315 10.20 -3.90 -6.69
CA LYS A 315 10.55 -2.64 -7.37
C LYS A 315 9.50 -1.57 -7.01
N GLU A 316 9.80 -0.29 -7.28
CA GLU A 316 8.91 0.82 -6.84
C GLU A 316 7.46 0.72 -7.38
N ASP A 317 7.24 -0.04 -8.46
CA ASP A 317 5.96 -0.17 -9.15
C ASP A 317 5.39 -1.61 -9.16
N GLU A 318 5.98 -2.55 -8.41
CA GLU A 318 5.52 -3.96 -8.37
C GLU A 318 4.80 -4.26 -7.05
N ASP A 319 3.49 -4.52 -7.11
CA ASP A 319 2.68 -4.93 -5.95
C ASP A 319 2.95 -6.38 -5.53
N GLU A 320 3.39 -7.21 -6.48
CA GLU A 320 3.65 -8.64 -6.33
C GLU A 320 4.83 -9.07 -7.21
N ILE A 321 5.57 -10.08 -6.75
CA ILE A 321 6.72 -10.67 -7.44
C ILE A 321 6.33 -12.05 -7.95
N ASP A 322 6.52 -12.32 -9.24
CA ASP A 322 6.33 -13.67 -9.78
C ASP A 322 7.58 -14.51 -9.52
N VAL A 323 7.42 -15.67 -8.89
CA VAL A 323 8.52 -16.58 -8.53
C VAL A 323 8.36 -17.88 -9.30
N SER A 324 9.28 -18.13 -10.23
CA SER A 324 9.34 -19.39 -10.96
C SER A 324 10.29 -20.37 -10.26
N LEU A 325 9.78 -21.56 -9.94
CA LEU A 325 10.55 -22.66 -9.36
C LEU A 325 10.72 -23.74 -10.41
N SER A 326 11.97 -23.99 -10.82
CA SER A 326 12.27 -24.99 -11.86
C SER A 326 12.66 -26.32 -11.25
N PHE A 327 12.16 -27.42 -11.81
CA PHE A 327 12.70 -28.75 -11.53
C PHE A 327 13.72 -29.16 -12.60
N ASP A 328 14.64 -30.05 -12.22
CA ASP A 328 15.53 -30.70 -13.17
C ASP A 328 14.77 -31.83 -13.88
N ASP A 329 14.02 -31.45 -14.92
CA ASP A 329 13.15 -32.35 -15.67
C ASP A 329 13.92 -33.49 -16.32
N ASP A 330 15.14 -33.24 -16.79
CA ASP A 330 16.04 -34.28 -17.30
C ASP A 330 16.33 -35.33 -16.22
N ALA A 331 16.64 -34.90 -14.99
CA ALA A 331 16.89 -35.82 -13.88
C ALA A 331 15.65 -36.59 -13.39
N ILE A 332 14.45 -36.04 -13.59
CA ILE A 332 13.18 -36.71 -13.28
C ILE A 332 12.89 -37.76 -14.35
N SER A 333 12.91 -37.39 -15.63
CA SER A 333 12.71 -38.30 -16.77
C SER A 333 13.72 -39.45 -16.72
N ASP A 334 15.00 -39.15 -16.51
CA ASP A 334 16.06 -40.15 -16.37
C ASP A 334 15.82 -41.16 -15.23
N TYR A 335 15.08 -40.76 -14.19
CA TYR A 335 14.75 -41.64 -13.09
C TYR A 335 13.52 -42.49 -13.39
N GLU A 336 12.48 -41.91 -13.99
CA GLU A 336 11.31 -42.65 -14.47
C GLU A 336 11.73 -43.75 -15.45
N ASP A 337 12.55 -43.41 -16.46
CA ASP A 337 13.05 -44.37 -17.45
C ASP A 337 13.83 -45.51 -16.77
N LYS A 338 14.65 -45.21 -15.76
CA LYS A 338 15.39 -46.24 -15.00
C LYS A 338 14.47 -47.13 -14.17
N ILE A 339 13.35 -46.60 -13.66
CA ILE A 339 12.36 -47.41 -12.94
C ILE A 339 11.63 -48.31 -13.93
N LEU A 340 11.18 -47.78 -15.07
CA LEU A 340 10.54 -48.56 -16.14
C LEU A 340 11.46 -49.67 -16.68
N GLU A 341 12.74 -49.38 -16.95
CA GLU A 341 13.73 -50.40 -17.36
C GLU A 341 13.96 -51.46 -16.28
N LYS A 342 13.86 -51.09 -15.00
CA LYS A 342 14.01 -52.03 -13.89
C LYS A 342 12.75 -52.89 -13.70
N GLU A 343 11.57 -52.31 -13.84
CA GLU A 343 10.29 -53.04 -13.74
C GLU A 343 10.20 -54.06 -14.89
N THR A 344 10.47 -53.63 -16.13
CA THR A 344 10.53 -54.49 -17.32
C THR A 344 11.59 -55.60 -17.21
N ASN A 345 12.79 -55.30 -16.69
CA ASN A 345 13.79 -56.35 -16.42
C ASN A 345 13.43 -57.25 -15.22
N SER A 346 12.67 -56.75 -14.23
CA SER A 346 12.23 -57.57 -13.09
C SER A 346 11.02 -58.45 -13.42
N GLU A 347 10.17 -58.03 -14.35
CA GLU A 347 9.06 -58.82 -14.89
C GLU A 347 9.53 -59.88 -15.89
N SER A 348 10.80 -59.84 -16.32
CA SER A 348 11.39 -60.89 -17.15
C SER A 348 11.92 -62.11 -16.36
N GLU A 349 11.75 -62.15 -15.03
CA GLU A 349 12.12 -63.29 -14.17
C GLU A 349 10.93 -64.09 -13.58
N ASP A 350 9.68 -63.69 -13.81
CA ASP A 350 8.49 -64.46 -13.37
C ASP A 350 7.49 -64.67 -14.52
N ASP A 351 7.12 -65.93 -14.72
CA ASP A 351 6.40 -66.54 -15.86
C ASP A 351 5.16 -65.84 -16.46
N ASP A 352 5.06 -66.02 -17.78
CA ASP A 352 3.87 -66.29 -18.62
C ASP A 352 2.73 -65.26 -18.78
N SER A 353 2.41 -65.04 -20.07
CA SER A 353 1.12 -64.71 -20.66
C SER A 353 0.87 -63.27 -21.12
N ASP A 354 1.16 -63.07 -22.41
CA ASP A 354 0.21 -62.57 -23.42
C ASP A 354 -0.11 -61.06 -23.46
N SER A 355 0.60 -60.31 -24.33
CA SER A 355 -0.07 -59.39 -25.26
C SER A 355 0.88 -58.81 -26.33
N SER A 356 0.65 -59.26 -27.56
CA SER A 356 0.87 -58.62 -28.87
C SER A 356 1.70 -57.32 -28.90
N SER A 357 2.99 -57.47 -29.14
CA SER A 357 3.79 -56.48 -29.88
C SER A 357 4.44 -57.21 -31.05
N GLU A 358 4.49 -56.55 -32.21
CA GLU A 358 4.92 -57.10 -33.50
C GLU A 358 6.39 -57.60 -33.43
N GLU A 359 6.56 -58.84 -32.96
CA GLU A 359 7.84 -59.53 -32.95
C GLU A 359 8.26 -59.83 -34.39
N LYS A 360 9.42 -59.29 -34.78
CA LYS A 360 10.08 -59.62 -36.05
C LYS A 360 10.28 -61.13 -36.18
N VAL A 361 10.04 -61.67 -37.36
CA VAL A 361 10.26 -63.10 -37.65
C VAL A 361 11.75 -63.43 -37.69
N THR A 362 12.16 -64.34 -36.81
CA THR A 362 13.53 -64.83 -36.63
C THR A 362 13.57 -66.35 -36.83
N ARG A 363 14.79 -66.93 -36.90
CA ARG A 363 14.93 -68.39 -37.04
C ARG A 363 14.35 -69.11 -35.83
N GLU A 364 14.43 -68.47 -34.67
CA GLU A 364 14.06 -69.02 -33.38
C GLU A 364 12.54 -69.08 -33.18
N ASN A 365 11.77 -68.12 -33.75
CA ASN A 365 10.31 -68.05 -33.58
C ASN A 365 9.50 -68.43 -34.83
N VAL A 366 10.13 -68.72 -35.97
CA VAL A 366 9.41 -69.02 -37.23
C VAL A 366 8.51 -70.25 -37.14
N ILE A 367 8.90 -71.27 -36.37
CA ILE A 367 8.04 -72.45 -36.15
C ILE A 367 6.85 -72.07 -35.27
N ASP A 368 7.08 -71.28 -34.21
CA ASP A 368 6.01 -70.82 -33.32
C ASP A 368 4.96 -69.99 -34.06
N LYS A 369 5.37 -69.20 -35.08
CA LYS A 369 4.43 -68.48 -35.96
C LYS A 369 3.53 -69.43 -36.74
N VAL A 370 4.08 -70.51 -37.29
CA VAL A 370 3.28 -71.50 -38.01
C VAL A 370 2.38 -72.30 -37.07
N GLU A 371 2.85 -72.69 -35.89
CA GLU A 371 2.03 -73.39 -34.89
C GLU A 371 0.89 -72.52 -34.34
N SER A 372 1.12 -71.21 -34.22
CA SER A 372 0.08 -70.23 -33.91
C SER A 372 -0.98 -70.17 -35.00
N TYR A 373 -0.56 -70.08 -36.26
CA TYR A 373 -1.43 -70.07 -37.44
C TYR A 373 -2.27 -71.37 -37.56
N GLU A 374 -1.65 -72.54 -37.39
CA GLU A 374 -2.33 -73.84 -37.37
C GLU A 374 -3.23 -74.04 -36.13
N GLY A 375 -3.07 -73.19 -35.11
CA GLY A 375 -3.73 -73.32 -33.81
C GLY A 375 -3.32 -74.57 -33.03
N SER A 376 -2.23 -75.23 -33.43
CA SER A 376 -1.69 -76.44 -32.81
C SER A 376 -0.23 -76.68 -33.18
N ALA A 377 0.46 -77.51 -32.39
CA ALA A 377 1.83 -77.91 -32.70
C ALA A 377 1.89 -78.72 -33.99
N LEU A 378 2.98 -78.54 -34.76
CA LEU A 378 3.15 -79.21 -36.04
C LEU A 378 3.07 -80.73 -35.90
N ASP A 379 2.31 -81.40 -36.77
CA ASP A 379 2.09 -82.84 -36.73
C ASP A 379 3.35 -83.61 -37.14
N THR A 380 4.25 -83.82 -36.16
CA THR A 380 5.48 -84.59 -36.32
C THR A 380 5.27 -86.10 -36.25
N ASP A 381 4.05 -86.57 -35.92
CA ASP A 381 3.70 -87.99 -35.92
C ASP A 381 3.46 -88.48 -37.35
N ASN A 382 2.86 -87.65 -38.22
CA ASN A 382 2.57 -87.97 -39.61
C ASN A 382 3.55 -87.35 -40.62
N TYR A 383 4.19 -86.21 -40.29
CA TYR A 383 5.07 -85.51 -41.21
C TYR A 383 6.50 -85.37 -40.70
N THR A 384 7.40 -84.96 -41.59
CA THR A 384 8.78 -84.57 -41.29
C THR A 384 9.04 -83.19 -41.88
N TYR A 385 9.32 -82.22 -41.02
CA TYR A 385 9.55 -80.82 -41.41
C TYR A 385 11.04 -80.57 -41.65
N LYS A 386 11.37 -79.85 -42.73
CA LYS A 386 12.74 -79.37 -42.96
C LYS A 386 13.04 -78.15 -42.10
N GLU A 387 14.32 -77.86 -41.92
CA GLU A 387 14.73 -76.63 -41.23
C GLU A 387 14.28 -75.38 -42.01
N PRO A 388 13.76 -74.36 -41.32
CA PRO A 388 13.46 -73.05 -41.92
C PRO A 388 14.68 -72.42 -42.59
N GLU A 389 14.48 -71.95 -43.81
CA GLU A 389 15.48 -71.20 -44.58
C GLU A 389 15.00 -69.77 -44.82
N LYS A 390 15.93 -68.82 -44.74
CA LYS A 390 15.64 -67.40 -45.00
C LYS A 390 15.69 -67.13 -46.50
N THR A 391 14.64 -66.52 -47.04
CA THR A 391 14.50 -66.11 -48.44
C THR A 391 14.56 -64.57 -48.55
N GLU A 392 14.42 -64.03 -49.77
CA GLU A 392 14.32 -62.57 -49.98
C GLU A 392 13.02 -61.98 -49.41
N ASP A 393 11.96 -62.79 -49.32
CA ASP A 393 10.61 -62.37 -48.94
C ASP A 393 10.21 -62.82 -47.52
N GLY A 394 11.14 -63.43 -46.76
CA GLY A 394 10.90 -63.87 -45.38
C GLY A 394 11.58 -65.20 -45.03
N TRP A 395 10.83 -66.12 -44.43
CA TRP A 395 11.27 -67.47 -44.11
C TRP A 395 10.38 -68.52 -44.76
N GLY A 396 10.89 -69.73 -45.00
CA GLY A 396 10.07 -70.86 -45.42
C GLY A 396 10.68 -72.22 -45.18
N PHE A 397 9.84 -73.25 -45.15
CA PHE A 397 10.24 -74.65 -45.04
C PHE A 397 9.20 -75.59 -45.65
N SER A 398 9.66 -76.73 -46.17
CA SER A 398 8.81 -77.81 -46.69
C SER A 398 8.65 -78.94 -45.69
N PHE A 399 7.57 -79.70 -45.77
CA PHE A 399 7.39 -80.94 -45.04
C PHE A 399 7.04 -82.12 -45.97
N THR A 400 7.45 -83.31 -45.55
CA THR A 400 7.20 -84.57 -46.27
C THR A 400 6.38 -85.51 -45.42
N ASP A 401 5.68 -86.45 -46.05
CA ASP A 401 5.12 -87.60 -45.34
C ASP A 401 6.23 -88.52 -44.79
N LYS A 402 5.84 -89.61 -44.11
CA LYS A 402 6.80 -90.60 -43.57
C LYS A 402 7.48 -91.46 -44.63
N ASP A 403 6.95 -91.50 -45.85
CA ASP A 403 7.56 -92.18 -46.99
C ASP A 403 8.57 -91.27 -47.72
N GLY A 404 8.61 -89.97 -47.37
CA GLY A 404 9.56 -88.98 -47.84
C GLY A 404 9.07 -88.18 -49.05
N GLU A 405 7.80 -88.31 -49.42
CA GLU A 405 7.18 -87.55 -50.51
C GLU A 405 6.76 -86.15 -50.01
N LEU A 406 6.92 -85.13 -50.85
CA LEU A 406 6.58 -83.75 -50.51
C LEU A 406 5.07 -83.65 -50.21
N ALA A 407 4.72 -83.19 -49.03
CA ALA A 407 3.33 -83.03 -48.61
C ALA A 407 2.88 -81.56 -48.63
N GLY A 408 3.82 -80.63 -48.47
CA GLY A 408 3.53 -79.19 -48.54
C GLY A 408 4.70 -78.32 -48.10
N SER A 409 4.44 -77.01 -48.00
CA SER A 409 5.40 -76.03 -47.48
C SER A 409 4.74 -74.79 -46.89
N TYR A 410 5.49 -74.05 -46.08
CA TYR A 410 5.07 -72.78 -45.50
C TYR A 410 6.02 -71.66 -45.91
N THR A 411 5.48 -70.46 -46.11
CA THR A 411 6.22 -69.19 -46.15
C THR A 411 5.69 -68.21 -45.12
N ILE A 412 6.58 -67.44 -44.51
CA ILE A 412 6.28 -66.46 -43.47
C ILE A 412 6.97 -65.15 -43.85
N ASP A 413 6.22 -64.07 -44.03
CA ASP A 413 6.78 -62.76 -44.39
C ASP A 413 7.44 -62.05 -43.19
N GLU A 414 8.01 -60.85 -43.41
CA GLU A 414 8.69 -60.11 -42.33
C GLU A 414 7.75 -59.66 -41.19
N ASP A 415 6.45 -59.54 -41.48
CA ASP A 415 5.40 -59.12 -40.55
C ASP A 415 4.75 -60.31 -39.82
N GLY A 416 5.09 -61.55 -40.21
CA GLY A 416 4.62 -62.78 -39.58
C GLY A 416 3.38 -63.40 -40.24
N TYR A 417 3.00 -62.96 -41.43
CA TYR A 417 1.91 -63.55 -42.20
C TYR A 417 2.34 -64.90 -42.80
N VAL A 418 1.62 -65.96 -42.48
CA VAL A 418 1.89 -67.35 -42.88
C VAL A 418 1.08 -67.70 -44.12
N THR A 419 1.68 -68.41 -45.07
CA THR A 419 1.02 -68.99 -46.25
C THR A 419 1.40 -70.47 -46.36
N GLU A 420 0.40 -71.34 -46.45
CA GLU A 420 0.55 -72.79 -46.62
C GLU A 420 0.36 -73.18 -48.10
N TYR A 421 1.19 -74.10 -48.57
CA TYR A 421 1.13 -74.67 -49.92
C TYR A 421 1.05 -76.19 -49.87
N ASP A 422 0.31 -76.79 -50.81
CA ASP A 422 0.20 -78.24 -50.98
C ASP A 422 1.42 -78.86 -51.71
N GLU A 423 1.32 -80.16 -52.00
CA GLU A 423 2.36 -80.94 -52.69
C GLU A 423 2.69 -80.44 -54.12
N ASP A 424 1.74 -79.77 -54.78
CA ASP A 424 1.90 -79.19 -56.12
C ASP A 424 2.39 -77.72 -56.05
N GLY A 425 2.45 -77.14 -54.85
CA GLY A 425 2.83 -75.75 -54.62
C GLY A 425 1.68 -74.76 -54.82
N GLU A 426 0.43 -75.22 -54.78
CA GLU A 426 -0.75 -74.36 -54.79
C GLU A 426 -1.07 -73.89 -53.37
N GLU A 427 -1.41 -72.59 -53.22
CA GLU A 427 -1.77 -72.02 -51.91
C GLU A 427 -3.06 -72.65 -51.40
N VAL A 428 -2.99 -73.18 -50.18
CA VAL A 428 -4.10 -73.85 -49.51
C VAL A 428 -4.83 -72.87 -48.60
N ASP A 429 -4.09 -72.14 -47.76
CA ASP A 429 -4.62 -71.16 -46.80
C ASP A 429 -3.53 -70.16 -46.38
N SER A 430 -3.92 -68.99 -45.85
CA SER A 430 -3.00 -67.95 -45.37
C SER A 430 -3.59 -67.04 -44.29
N GLY A 431 -2.77 -66.64 -43.31
CA GLY A 431 -3.23 -65.87 -42.15
C GLY A 431 -2.13 -65.54 -41.12
N TYR A 432 -2.54 -65.09 -39.93
CA TYR A 432 -1.67 -64.79 -38.77
C TYR A 432 -1.91 -65.79 -37.64
#